data_AF-A0A3E2V2Q0-F1
#
_entry.id   AF-A0A3E2V2Q0-F1
#
_cell.length_a   1.000
_cell.length_b   1.000
_cell.length_c   1.000
_cell.angle_alpha   90.00
_cell.angle_beta   90.00
_cell.angle_gamma   90.00
#
_symmetry.space_group_name_H-M   'P 1'
#
loop_
_entity.id
_entity.type
_entity.pdbx_description
1 polymer ?
#
loop_
_entity_poly.entity_id
_entity_poly.type
_entity_poly.pdbx_seq_one_letter_code
_entity_poly.pdbx_strand_id
1 'polypeptide(L)' 'MHILDLPTDIFNVYPAMIKFKTYQARWQIGDIYVSGDARKTEDNPQGLGCYLVMTGRGCDDIFRIL' A
#
# COMPACT_ATOMS: atom_id res chain seq x y z
N MET A 1 1.23 -16.29 -3.08
CA MET A 1 -0.09 -16.04 -2.47
C MET A 1 -0.34 -14.55 -2.54
N HIS A 2 -1.38 -14.12 -3.24
CA HIS A 2 -1.83 -12.73 -3.26
C HIS A 2 -2.97 -12.61 -2.25
N ILE A 3 -2.98 -11.53 -1.46
CA ILE A 3 -3.99 -11.36 -0.39
C ILE A 3 -5.28 -10.74 -0.94
N LEU A 4 -5.14 -9.77 -1.84
CA LEU A 4 -6.26 -9.01 -2.42
C LEU A 4 -6.62 -9.46 -3.85
N ASP A 5 -5.83 -10.38 -4.42
CA ASP A 5 -5.93 -10.84 -5.81
C ASP A 5 -6.00 -9.72 -6.88
N LEU A 6 -5.54 -8.52 -6.54
CA LEU A 6 -5.43 -7.40 -7.46
C LEU A 6 -4.15 -7.50 -8.30
N PRO A 7 -4.22 -7.26 -9.63
CA PRO A 7 -3.03 -7.12 -10.46
C PRO A 7 -2.13 -5.98 -9.95
N THR A 8 -0.82 -6.16 -9.96
CA THR A 8 0.12 -5.17 -9.41
C THR A 8 0.39 -3.99 -10.34
N ASP A 9 0.16 -4.17 -11.63
CA ASP A 9 0.43 -3.22 -12.71
C ASP A 9 -0.63 -2.11 -12.84
N ILE A 10 -1.79 -2.26 -12.18
CA ILE A 10 -2.85 -1.24 -12.17
C ILE A 10 -2.57 -0.11 -11.18
N PHE A 11 -1.61 -0.29 -10.27
CA PHE A 11 -1.31 0.67 -9.23
C PHE A 11 -0.36 1.75 -9.74
N ASN A 12 -0.72 3.02 -9.50
CA ASN A 12 0.20 4.13 -9.65
C ASN A 12 1.14 4.19 -8.43
N VAL A 13 2.42 4.48 -8.68
CA VAL A 13 3.45 4.53 -7.64
C VAL A 13 3.78 5.98 -7.31
N TYR A 14 3.74 6.32 -6.02
CA TYR A 14 4.08 7.64 -5.51
C TYR A 14 5.10 7.54 -4.38
N PRO A 15 6.01 8.53 -4.26
CA PRO A 15 6.78 8.67 -3.03
C PRO A 15 5.81 9.00 -1.88
N ALA A 16 5.97 8.31 -0.76
CA ALA A 16 5.14 8.50 0.41
C ALA A 16 5.99 9.07 1.57
N MET A 17 5.45 10.09 2.22
CA MET A 17 5.86 10.48 3.57
C MET A 17 4.61 10.44 4.44
N ILE A 18 4.38 9.32 5.12
CA ILE A 18 3.32 9.24 6.13
C ILE A 18 3.87 9.82 7.41
N LYS A 19 3.26 10.91 7.92
CA LYS A 19 3.71 11.66 9.11
C LYS A 19 4.11 10.80 10.32
N PHE A 20 3.57 9.60 10.45
CA PHE A 20 3.79 8.69 11.59
C PHE A 20 4.30 7.30 11.19
N LYS A 21 4.59 7.05 9.91
CA LYS A 21 5.09 5.76 9.44
C LYS A 21 6.27 5.96 8.50
N THR A 22 7.31 5.17 8.68
CA THR A 22 8.57 5.25 7.91
C THR A 22 8.45 4.73 6.47
N TYR A 23 7.25 4.56 5.94
CA TYR A 23 7.01 4.07 4.58
C TYR A 23 7.38 5.12 3.53
N GLN A 24 8.18 4.70 2.54
CA GLN A 24 8.74 5.57 1.51
C GLN A 24 7.97 5.49 0.19
N ALA A 25 7.20 4.43 -0.02
CA ALA A 25 6.44 4.21 -1.25
C ALA A 25 4.95 4.04 -0.96
N ARG A 26 4.12 4.49 -1.92
CA ARG A 26 2.69 4.22 -1.96
C ARG A 26 2.30 3.72 -3.35
N TRP A 27 1.61 2.59 -3.37
CA TRP A 27 0.90 2.06 -4.53
C TRP A 27 -0.59 2.39 -4.37
N GLN A 28 -1.18 3.07 -5.35
CA GLN A 28 -2.58 3.52 -5.27
C GLN A 28 -3.36 3.31 -6.57
N ILE A 29 -4.59 2.84 -6.43
CA ILE A 29 -5.63 2.85 -7.46
C ILE A 29 -6.94 3.32 -6.83
N GLY A 30 -7.46 4.46 -7.32
CA GLY A 30 -8.66 5.08 -6.73
C GLY A 30 -8.54 5.26 -5.22
N ASP A 31 -9.47 4.65 -4.49
CA ASP A 31 -9.61 4.69 -3.03
C ASP A 31 -8.91 3.52 -2.29
N ILE A 32 -8.12 2.71 -3.00
CA ILE A 32 -7.30 1.63 -2.46
C ILE A 32 -5.84 2.05 -2.54
N TYR A 33 -5.15 2.08 -1.40
CA TYR A 33 -3.71 2.31 -1.40
C TYR A 33 -2.95 1.48 -0.37
N VAL A 34 -1.77 1.03 -0.77
CA VAL A 34 -0.82 0.34 0.09
C VAL A 34 0.40 1.21 0.21
N SER A 35 0.81 1.52 1.44
CA SER A 35 2.10 2.15 1.72
C SER A 35 3.08 1.11 2.25
N GLY A 36 4.31 1.14 1.79
CA GLY A 36 5.33 0.15 2.14
C GLY A 36 6.73 0.72 1.94
N ASP A 37 7.71 -0.17 1.79
CA ASP A 37 9.14 0.19 1.74
C ASP A 37 9.53 1.00 2.98
N ALA A 38 9.37 0.38 4.16
CA ALA A 38 9.68 1.04 5.41
C ALA A 38 11.17 1.37 5.47
N ARG A 39 11.51 2.57 5.91
CA ARG A 39 12.89 2.95 6.18
C ARG A 39 13.49 1.94 7.16
N LYS A 40 14.64 1.39 6.78
CA LYS A 40 15.41 0.49 7.62
C LYS A 40 15.86 1.23 8.89
N THR A 41 15.64 0.59 10.02
CA THR A 41 16.09 1.05 11.35
C THR A 41 16.83 -0.09 12.06
N GLU A 42 17.43 0.19 13.21
CA GLU A 42 18.03 -0.86 14.04
C GLU A 42 17.01 -1.95 14.42
N ASP A 43 15.79 -1.54 14.79
CA ASP A 43 14.70 -2.45 15.15
C ASP A 43 14.03 -3.13 13.93
N ASN A 44 14.17 -2.56 12.74
CA ASN A 44 13.63 -3.09 11.49
C ASN A 44 14.68 -3.03 10.37
N PRO A 45 15.73 -3.86 10.45
CA PRO A 45 16.86 -3.79 9.53
C PRO A 45 16.49 -4.19 8.09
N GLN A 46 15.39 -4.92 7.95
CA GLN A 46 14.88 -5.37 6.66
C GLN A 46 13.89 -4.38 6.03
N GLY A 47 13.45 -3.34 6.76
CA GLY A 47 12.48 -2.36 6.26
C GLY A 47 11.12 -3.00 5.97
N LEU A 48 10.75 -4.02 6.73
CA LEU A 48 9.51 -4.77 6.54
C LEU A 48 8.29 -4.00 7.04
N GLY A 49 7.14 -4.41 6.53
CA GLY A 49 5.84 -3.86 6.88
C GLY A 49 5.17 -3.19 5.70
N CYS A 50 3.85 -3.21 5.73
CA CYS A 50 3.03 -2.44 4.82
C CYS A 50 1.80 -1.93 5.57
N TYR A 51 1.10 -0.98 4.98
CA TYR A 51 -0.13 -0.43 5.50
C TYR A 51 -1.12 -0.27 4.36
N LEU A 52 -2.14 -1.13 4.37
CA LEU A 52 -3.28 -1.07 3.47
C LEU A 52 -4.31 -0.10 4.02
N VAL A 53 -4.81 0.77 3.16
CA VAL A 53 -5.98 1.60 3.41
C VAL A 53 -6.96 1.42 2.27
N MET A 54 -8.20 1.16 2.66
CA MET A 54 -9.36 1.12 1.78
C MET A 54 -10.44 1.98 2.44
N THR A 55 -10.97 2.95 1.71
CA THR A 55 -12.20 3.64 2.16
C THR A 55 -13.41 2.73 1.93
N GLY A 56 -14.59 3.11 2.42
CA GLY A 56 -15.82 2.37 2.10
C GLY A 56 -16.02 2.19 0.58
N ARG A 57 -15.70 3.22 -0.22
CA ARG A 57 -15.73 3.11 -1.69
C ARG A 57 -14.64 2.19 -2.23
N GLY A 58 -13.43 2.25 -1.67
CA GLY A 58 -12.36 1.31 -2.02
C GLY A 58 -12.74 -0.15 -1.77
N CYS A 59 -13.54 -0.42 -0.72
CA CYS A 59 -14.11 -1.74 -0.47
C CYS A 59 -15.15 -2.16 -1.52
N ASP A 60 -15.89 -1.23 -2.12
CA ASP A 60 -16.82 -1.56 -3.21
C ASP A 60 -16.10 -1.73 -4.55
N ASP A 61 -15.09 -0.90 -4.80
CA ASP A 61 -14.33 -0.88 -6.05
C ASP A 61 -13.50 -2.15 -6.26
N ILE A 62 -13.00 -2.76 -5.18
CA ILE A 62 -12.25 -4.03 -5.27
C ILE A 62 -13.08 -5.14 -5.94
N PHE A 63 -14.39 -5.22 -5.66
CA PHE A 63 -15.30 -6.20 -6.26
C PHE A 63 -15.64 -5.93 -7.71
N ARG A 64 -15.32 -4.73 -8.22
CA ARG A 64 -15.52 -4.38 -9.63
C ARG A 64 -14.24 -4.57 -10.46
N ILE A 65 -13.09 -4.65 -9.80
CA ILE A 65 -11.79 -4.89 -10.43
C ILE A 65 -11.52 -6.39 -10.56
N LEU A 66 -11.93 -7.16 -9.55
CA LEU A 66 -11.93 -8.64 -9.55
C LEU A 66 -13.07 -9.17 -10.44
#